data_AF-A0A8T5IDY5-F1
#
_entry.id   AF-A0A8T5IDY5-F1
#
_cell.length_a   1.000
_cell.length_b   1.000
_cell.length_c   1.000
_cell.angle_alpha   90.00
_cell.angle_beta   90.00
_cell.angle_gamma   90.00
#
_symmetry.space_group_name_H-M   'P 1'
#
loop_
_entity.id
_entity.type
_entity.pdbx_description
1 polymer ?
#
loop_
_entity_poly.entity_id
_entity_poly.type
_entity_poly.pdbx_seq_one_letter_code
_entity_poly.pdbx_strand_id
1 'polypeptide(L)'
;AELIRGGCSEEAAAFLNGRSLRALADGISTGYASALFPEGTSHNEAHLLRIRTGPMRTIIAAAALSDIKARPRPVLQPLGLHFRIRHHWRTDCWVEYGDPLSIPENAVSKELKEELEKGGWKEPDFESVCALRDILEEKLTPLTPNAPNWSTNRTWHLLGHLRNRAIGKTLNDWREEVLAARKERDRTPAEGDESLIKKADSAAVILHKNNLDGRDLAISGELRKANPLVGIARIPILLLSLLTLPIFIMSCGVQAILGYKIGNKTDEGLDARTSFQFMVAMFVSLLLWPLIALGIIFSIPIISPETIHLLPSFSYNGYIGRGLTILFGTIIIIVIFWLVAWLNILMWDYLQDSLKAIRRRRLSRDSQGKELVLLTTSILQEIKS
;
A
#
# COMPACT_ATOMS: atom_id res chain seq x y z
N ALA A 1 -18.46 18.31 3.16
CA ALA A 1 -19.08 17.70 1.96
C ALA A 1 -20.61 17.85 1.98
N GLU A 2 -21.28 17.54 3.09
CA GLU A 2 -22.75 17.69 3.19
C GLU A 2 -23.24 19.14 3.36
N LEU A 3 -22.46 20.03 3.99
CA LEU A 3 -22.75 21.48 4.05
C LEU A 3 -22.84 22.14 2.66
N ILE A 4 -22.12 21.61 1.67
CA ILE A 4 -22.10 22.13 0.29
C ILE A 4 -23.35 21.68 -0.49
N ARG A 5 -24.06 20.64 -0.01
CA ARG A 5 -25.25 20.07 -0.67
C ARG A 5 -26.58 20.62 -0.14
N GLY A 6 -26.57 21.66 0.70
CA GLY A 6 -27.76 22.48 1.02
C GLY A 6 -28.90 21.77 1.78
N GLY A 7 -28.65 20.60 2.37
CA GLY A 7 -29.72 19.76 2.97
C GLY A 7 -29.79 19.74 4.51
N CYS A 8 -28.90 20.42 5.23
CA CYS A 8 -28.85 20.37 6.69
C CYS A 8 -28.51 21.74 7.28
N SER A 9 -29.22 22.19 8.32
CA SER A 9 -28.83 23.38 9.08
C SER A 9 -27.48 23.15 9.77
N GLU A 10 -26.71 24.22 10.01
CA GLU A 10 -25.40 24.10 10.68
C GLU A 10 -25.50 23.39 12.04
N GLU A 11 -26.58 23.65 12.79
CA GLU A 11 -26.88 23.00 14.06
C GLU A 11 -27.17 21.50 13.92
N ALA A 12 -27.94 21.10 12.91
CA ALA A 12 -28.23 19.69 12.65
C ALA A 12 -26.97 18.93 12.18
N ALA A 13 -26.13 19.57 11.37
CA ALA A 13 -24.84 19.03 10.96
C ALA A 13 -23.86 18.90 12.14
N ALA A 14 -23.80 19.91 13.02
CA ALA A 14 -23.00 19.86 14.25
C ALA A 14 -23.48 18.76 15.20
N PHE A 15 -24.79 18.59 15.36
CA PHE A 15 -25.39 17.55 16.19
C PHE A 15 -25.13 16.12 15.65
N LEU A 16 -25.31 15.90 14.34
CA LEU A 16 -25.02 14.61 13.69
C LEU A 16 -23.53 14.26 13.72
N ASN A 17 -22.66 15.27 13.52
CA ASN A 17 -21.22 15.12 13.70
C ASN A 17 -20.88 14.78 15.15
N GLY A 18 -21.47 15.48 16.13
CA GLY A 18 -21.27 15.21 17.57
C GLY A 18 -21.69 13.79 17.97
N ARG A 19 -22.83 13.30 17.46
CA ARG A 19 -23.26 11.90 17.68
C ARG A 19 -22.28 10.88 17.10
N SER A 20 -21.79 11.13 15.89
CA SER A 20 -20.84 10.24 15.21
C SER A 20 -19.49 10.20 15.94
N LEU A 21 -18.99 11.37 16.35
CA LEU A 21 -17.75 11.49 17.14
C LEU A 21 -17.89 10.82 18.52
N ARG A 22 -19.03 11.00 19.19
CA ARG A 22 -19.33 10.32 20.46
C ARG A 22 -19.35 8.80 20.29
N ALA A 23 -20.00 8.28 19.25
CA ALA A 23 -20.05 6.84 19.00
C ALA A 23 -18.64 6.25 18.76
N LEU A 24 -17.80 6.97 18.01
CA LEU A 24 -16.41 6.56 17.79
C LEU A 24 -15.60 6.61 19.10
N ALA A 25 -15.75 7.67 19.89
CA ALA A 25 -15.10 7.81 21.18
C ALA A 25 -15.52 6.73 22.18
N ASP A 26 -16.81 6.39 22.21
CA ASP A 26 -17.34 5.33 23.07
C ASP A 26 -16.79 3.96 22.66
N GLY A 27 -16.76 3.67 21.36
CA GLY A 27 -16.09 2.49 20.82
C GLY A 27 -14.63 2.41 21.27
N ILE A 28 -13.85 3.47 21.07
CA ILE A 28 -12.44 3.49 21.49
C ILE A 28 -12.31 3.28 23.01
N SER A 29 -13.15 3.92 23.83
CA SER A 29 -13.16 3.75 25.30
C SER A 29 -13.53 2.34 25.79
N THR A 30 -14.08 1.50 24.90
CA THR A 30 -14.46 0.11 25.19
C THR A 30 -13.43 -0.90 24.69
N GLY A 31 -12.35 -0.44 24.04
CA GLY A 31 -11.26 -1.28 23.57
C GLY A 31 -11.24 -1.53 22.05
N TYR A 32 -12.12 -0.87 21.28
CA TYR A 32 -12.02 -0.92 19.82
C TYR A 32 -10.87 -0.04 19.31
N ALA A 33 -10.16 -0.53 18.29
CA ALA A 33 -9.15 0.25 17.58
C ALA A 33 -9.80 1.02 16.42
N SER A 34 -9.27 2.21 16.13
CA SER A 34 -9.67 3.02 14.98
C SER A 34 -8.43 3.51 14.24
N ALA A 35 -8.43 3.37 12.91
CA ALA A 35 -7.40 3.91 12.03
C ALA A 35 -7.92 5.21 11.40
N LEU A 36 -7.23 6.32 11.65
CA LEU A 36 -7.61 7.64 11.16
C LEU A 36 -6.46 8.23 10.36
N PHE A 37 -6.78 8.80 9.19
CA PHE A 37 -5.84 9.59 8.38
C PHE A 37 -6.01 11.06 8.74
N PRO A 38 -5.10 11.62 9.55
CA PRO A 38 -5.41 12.85 10.27
C PRO A 38 -5.33 14.09 9.36
N GLU A 39 -4.77 13.98 8.16
CA GLU A 39 -4.82 14.99 7.09
C GLU A 39 -6.21 15.16 6.45
N GLY A 40 -7.03 14.10 6.50
CA GLY A 40 -8.41 14.10 5.99
C GLY A 40 -8.56 14.20 4.47
N THR A 41 -7.49 13.96 3.71
CA THR A 41 -7.51 13.79 2.25
C THR A 41 -6.43 12.79 1.84
N SER A 42 -6.68 12.02 0.79
CA SER A 42 -5.62 11.27 0.11
C SER A 42 -4.73 12.25 -0.65
N HIS A 43 -3.42 12.00 -0.64
CA HIS A 43 -2.44 12.82 -1.33
C HIS A 43 -1.19 12.00 -1.67
N ASN A 44 -0.40 12.53 -2.61
CA ASN A 44 0.85 11.95 -3.07
C ASN A 44 2.02 12.93 -2.89
N GLU A 45 2.01 13.73 -1.82
CA GLU A 45 3.16 14.58 -1.49
C GLU A 45 4.27 13.77 -0.83
N ALA A 46 5.50 14.27 -0.93
CA ALA A 46 6.67 13.65 -0.30
C ALA A 46 6.87 14.05 1.18
N HIS A 47 5.95 14.84 1.72
CA HIS A 47 5.90 15.31 3.10
C HIS A 47 4.46 15.23 3.62
N LEU A 48 4.31 15.31 4.95
CA LEU A 48 3.02 15.32 5.62
C LEU A 48 2.23 16.58 5.26
N LEU A 49 0.93 16.46 4.99
CA LEU A 49 0.06 17.64 4.92
C LEU A 49 -0.36 18.09 6.32
N ARG A 50 -0.94 19.27 6.41
CA ARG A 50 -1.48 19.81 7.65
C ARG A 50 -2.46 18.82 8.31
N ILE A 51 -2.18 18.48 9.57
CA ILE A 51 -3.06 17.62 10.36
C ILE A 51 -4.34 18.38 10.79
N ARG A 52 -5.50 17.74 10.62
CA ARG A 52 -6.79 18.23 11.13
C ARG A 52 -6.98 17.88 12.60
N THR A 53 -7.77 18.68 13.31
CA THR A 53 -8.02 18.54 14.75
C THR A 53 -9.10 17.52 15.11
N GLY A 54 -9.92 17.07 14.15
CA GLY A 54 -11.03 16.13 14.38
C GLY A 54 -10.63 14.82 15.09
N PRO A 55 -9.56 14.14 14.67
CA PRO A 55 -9.08 12.93 15.36
C PRO A 55 -8.67 13.20 16.83
N MET A 56 -8.04 14.36 17.11
CA MET A 56 -7.63 14.71 18.48
C MET A 56 -8.82 14.95 19.40
N ARG A 57 -9.89 15.60 18.89
CA ARG A 57 -11.13 15.76 19.65
C ARG A 57 -11.72 14.40 20.05
N THR A 58 -11.67 13.44 19.14
CA THR A 58 -12.27 12.13 19.37
C THR A 58 -11.50 11.31 20.39
N ILE A 59 -10.17 11.31 20.32
CA ILE A 59 -9.35 10.55 21.25
C ILE A 59 -9.35 11.15 22.66
N ILE A 60 -9.42 12.49 22.78
CA ILE A 60 -9.57 13.17 24.08
C ILE A 60 -10.93 12.81 24.71
N ALA A 61 -12.01 12.83 23.92
CA ALA A 61 -13.32 12.37 24.39
C ALA A 61 -13.31 10.88 24.79
N ALA A 62 -12.61 10.03 24.05
CA ALA A 62 -12.46 8.62 24.40
C ALA A 62 -11.67 8.42 25.71
N ALA A 63 -10.64 9.23 25.96
CA ALA A 63 -9.92 9.25 27.22
C ALA A 63 -10.83 9.70 28.38
N ALA A 64 -11.65 10.74 28.17
CA ALA A 64 -12.64 11.18 29.15
C ALA A 64 -13.65 10.08 29.50
N LEU A 65 -14.19 9.37 28.49
CA LEU A 65 -15.09 8.24 28.69
C LEU A 65 -14.42 7.07 29.40
N SER A 66 -13.13 6.85 29.17
CA SER A 66 -12.35 5.82 29.85
C SER A 66 -12.17 6.15 31.33
N ASP A 67 -11.89 7.42 31.65
CA ASP A 67 -11.81 7.89 33.04
C ASP A 67 -13.13 7.71 33.79
N ILE A 68 -14.25 8.13 33.19
CA ILE A 68 -15.60 7.99 33.77
C ILE A 68 -15.90 6.52 34.09
N LYS A 69 -15.52 5.61 33.19
CA LYS A 69 -15.78 4.17 33.32
C LYS A 69 -14.68 3.42 34.09
N ALA A 70 -13.70 4.12 34.67
CA ALA A 70 -12.53 3.56 35.34
C ALA A 70 -11.79 2.49 34.50
N ARG A 71 -11.57 2.78 33.22
CA ARG A 71 -10.87 1.93 32.24
C ARG A 71 -9.51 2.50 31.86
N PRO A 72 -8.59 1.67 31.35
CA PRO A 72 -7.34 2.18 30.77
C PRO A 72 -7.63 3.19 29.66
N ARG A 73 -6.93 4.33 29.70
CA ARG A 73 -7.04 5.34 28.65
C ARG A 73 -6.52 4.79 27.32
N PRO A 74 -7.12 5.19 26.19
CA PRO A 74 -6.60 4.84 24.88
C PRO A 74 -5.28 5.57 24.61
N VAL A 75 -4.49 5.02 23.69
CA VAL A 75 -3.25 5.61 23.20
C VAL A 75 -3.39 5.97 21.72
N LEU A 76 -2.70 7.03 21.29
CA LEU A 76 -2.49 7.29 19.87
C LEU A 76 -1.27 6.49 19.42
N GLN A 77 -1.42 5.67 18.39
CA GLN A 77 -0.32 4.93 17.78
C GLN A 77 0.05 5.60 16.44
N PRO A 78 1.15 6.38 16.37
CA PRO A 78 1.63 6.93 15.11
C PRO A 78 2.05 5.80 14.17
N LEU A 79 1.66 5.90 12.89
CA LEU A 79 1.97 4.91 11.85
C LEU A 79 2.57 5.59 10.62
N GLY A 80 3.75 5.14 10.20
CA GLY A 80 4.35 5.48 8.91
C GLY A 80 3.96 4.45 7.86
N LEU A 81 3.37 4.89 6.75
CA LEU A 81 3.03 4.03 5.60
C LEU A 81 3.99 4.30 4.45
N HIS A 82 4.91 3.37 4.21
CA HIS A 82 5.95 3.52 3.21
C HIS A 82 5.66 2.64 2.01
N PHE A 83 5.29 3.25 0.88
CA PHE A 83 5.14 2.55 -0.40
C PHE A 83 6.22 2.99 -1.36
N ARG A 84 6.80 2.06 -2.13
CA ARG A 84 7.73 2.45 -3.19
C ARG A 84 7.02 3.27 -4.28
N ILE A 85 5.87 2.77 -4.74
CA ILE A 85 4.99 3.47 -5.69
C ILE A 85 3.54 3.13 -5.34
N ARG A 86 2.81 4.09 -4.75
CA ARG A 86 1.48 3.89 -4.13
C ARG A 86 0.40 3.37 -5.08
N HIS A 87 0.40 3.87 -6.32
CA HIS A 87 -0.62 3.58 -7.32
C HIS A 87 -0.29 2.36 -8.21
N HIS A 88 0.78 1.62 -7.88
CA HIS A 88 1.10 0.35 -8.54
C HIS A 88 0.36 -0.79 -7.86
N TRP A 89 -0.21 -1.69 -8.65
CA TRP A 89 -0.94 -2.87 -8.16
C TRP A 89 -0.06 -3.82 -7.32
N ARG A 90 1.25 -3.87 -7.60
CA ARG A 90 2.24 -4.65 -6.86
C ARG A 90 3.47 -3.79 -6.62
N THR A 91 3.73 -3.49 -5.36
CA THR A 91 4.79 -2.58 -4.94
C THR A 91 5.28 -3.00 -3.57
N ASP A 92 6.52 -2.64 -3.23
CA ASP A 92 7.03 -2.89 -1.89
C ASP A 92 6.33 -1.94 -0.90
N CYS A 93 5.91 -2.49 0.25
CA CYS A 93 5.34 -1.71 1.34
C CYS A 93 6.02 -2.03 2.68
N TRP A 94 6.09 -1.03 3.54
CA TRP A 94 6.53 -1.19 4.92
C TRP A 94 5.64 -0.32 5.82
N VAL A 95 5.07 -0.94 6.84
CA VAL A 95 4.33 -0.25 7.90
C VAL A 95 5.26 -0.10 9.10
N GLU A 96 5.48 1.13 9.51
CA GLU A 96 6.32 1.51 10.63
C GLU A 96 5.45 1.98 11.79
N TYR A 97 5.65 1.40 12.97
CA TYR A 97 4.95 1.79 14.19
C TYR A 97 5.88 2.70 15.00
N GLY A 98 5.43 3.93 15.26
CA GLY A 98 6.12 4.86 16.16
C GLY A 98 5.87 4.55 17.63
N ASP A 99 6.39 5.40 18.52
CA ASP A 99 6.11 5.27 19.95
C ASP A 99 4.65 5.66 20.26
N PRO A 100 3.91 4.89 21.08
CA PRO A 100 2.57 5.24 21.51
C PRO A 100 2.56 6.56 22.28
N LEU A 101 1.59 7.42 21.99
CA LEU A 101 1.38 8.70 22.68
C LEU A 101 0.20 8.55 23.64
N SER A 102 0.50 8.72 24.93
CA SER A 102 -0.52 8.78 25.98
C SER A 102 -1.27 10.12 25.92
N ILE A 103 -2.58 10.07 26.14
CA ILE A 103 -3.39 11.29 26.24
C ILE A 103 -3.14 11.96 27.60
N PRO A 104 -2.65 13.22 27.63
CA PRO A 104 -2.37 13.92 28.88
C PRO A 104 -3.61 14.05 29.78
N GLU A 105 -3.42 14.03 31.10
CA GLU A 105 -4.52 14.21 32.06
C GLU A 105 -5.16 15.59 31.96
N ASN A 106 -4.35 16.62 31.80
CA ASN A 106 -4.79 18.01 31.62
C ASN A 106 -5.53 18.25 30.30
N ALA A 107 -5.46 17.33 29.33
CA ALA A 107 -6.22 17.44 28.09
C ALA A 107 -7.72 17.16 28.30
N VAL A 108 -8.10 16.54 29.43
CA VAL A 108 -9.49 16.19 29.74
C VAL A 108 -10.02 17.13 30.83
N SER A 109 -10.91 18.05 30.46
CA SER A 109 -11.57 18.96 31.39
C SER A 109 -12.70 18.30 32.18
N LYS A 110 -13.03 18.86 33.34
CA LYS A 110 -14.12 18.36 34.20
C LYS A 110 -15.48 18.51 33.51
N GLU A 111 -15.69 19.65 32.85
CA GLU A 111 -16.92 19.96 32.14
C GLU A 111 -17.16 18.99 30.97
N LEU A 112 -16.08 18.56 30.30
CA LEU A 112 -16.18 17.53 29.25
C LEU A 112 -16.67 16.20 29.84
N LYS A 113 -16.14 15.78 31.00
CA LYS A 113 -16.57 14.55 31.67
C LYS A 113 -18.03 14.61 32.08
N GLU A 114 -18.44 15.69 32.75
CA GLU A 114 -19.82 15.89 33.21
C GLU A 114 -20.84 15.83 32.06
N GLU A 115 -20.53 16.43 30.91
CA GLU A 115 -21.43 16.42 29.76
C GLU A 115 -21.50 15.03 29.10
N LEU A 116 -20.36 14.33 29.02
CA LEU A 116 -20.31 12.98 28.47
C LEU A 116 -21.08 11.97 29.35
N GLU A 117 -21.00 12.11 30.67
CA GLU A 117 -21.77 11.34 31.66
C GLU A 117 -23.29 11.50 31.46
N LYS A 118 -23.75 12.73 31.20
CA LYS A 118 -25.17 13.03 30.95
C LYS A 118 -25.71 12.50 29.62
N GLY A 119 -24.86 11.91 28.77
CA GLY A 119 -25.27 11.49 27.43
C GLY A 119 -25.04 12.54 26.33
N GLY A 120 -24.52 13.74 26.69
CA GLY A 120 -24.29 14.86 25.78
C GLY A 120 -22.95 14.80 25.02
N TRP A 121 -22.70 15.80 24.19
CA TRP A 121 -21.40 15.99 23.52
C TRP A 121 -20.94 17.42 23.76
N LYS A 122 -19.73 17.57 24.30
CA LYS A 122 -19.01 18.83 24.39
C LYS A 122 -17.70 18.68 23.61
N GLU A 123 -17.34 19.67 22.81
CA GLU A 123 -16.01 19.66 22.21
C GLU A 123 -14.94 19.82 23.30
N PRO A 124 -13.83 19.06 23.23
CA PRO A 124 -12.69 19.28 24.10
C PRO A 124 -12.06 20.65 23.87
N ASP A 125 -11.33 21.14 24.89
CA ASP A 125 -10.72 22.46 24.87
C ASP A 125 -9.76 22.63 23.68
N PHE A 126 -9.89 23.76 22.98
CA PHE A 126 -9.18 24.00 21.73
C PHE A 126 -7.65 23.94 21.89
N GLU A 127 -7.12 24.45 23.01
CA GLU A 127 -5.70 24.44 23.32
C GLU A 127 -5.17 23.00 23.47
N SER A 128 -5.85 22.17 24.26
CA SER A 128 -5.52 20.75 24.44
C SER A 128 -5.56 19.96 23.12
N VAL A 129 -6.55 20.25 22.28
CA VAL A 129 -6.69 19.65 20.95
C VAL A 129 -5.54 20.04 20.03
N CYS A 130 -5.14 21.31 20.04
CA CYS A 130 -4.01 21.79 19.23
C CYS A 130 -2.67 21.26 19.75
N ALA A 131 -2.45 21.26 21.05
CA ALA A 131 -1.24 20.71 21.66
C ALA A 131 -1.04 19.23 21.29
N LEU A 132 -2.10 18.41 21.39
CA LEU A 132 -2.03 17.00 21.01
C LEU A 132 -1.79 16.81 19.50
N ARG A 133 -2.39 17.66 18.66
CA ARG A 133 -2.14 17.65 17.21
C ARG A 133 -0.66 17.93 16.92
N ASP A 134 -0.10 18.95 17.56
CA ASP A 134 1.27 19.40 17.30
C ASP A 134 2.28 18.34 17.78
N ILE A 135 2.02 17.70 18.93
CA ILE A 135 2.80 16.53 19.39
C ILE A 135 2.70 15.38 18.37
N LEU A 136 1.51 15.08 17.85
CA LEU A 136 1.36 14.04 16.84
C LEU A 136 2.11 14.38 15.55
N GLU A 137 2.06 15.64 15.11
CA GLU A 137 2.77 16.12 13.92
C GLU A 137 4.30 15.97 14.08
N GLU A 138 4.85 16.35 15.23
CA GLU A 138 6.25 16.14 15.57
C GLU A 138 6.65 14.66 15.50
N LYS A 139 5.77 13.75 15.95
CA LYS A 139 6.04 12.31 15.99
C LYS A 139 5.81 11.60 14.65
N LEU A 140 4.88 12.08 13.83
CA LEU A 140 4.61 11.54 12.49
C LEU A 140 5.62 12.02 11.46
N THR A 141 6.09 13.27 11.55
CA THR A 141 6.98 13.87 10.55
C THR A 141 8.22 13.00 10.25
N PRO A 142 8.96 12.48 11.26
CA PRO A 142 10.11 11.59 11.03
C PRO A 142 9.77 10.26 10.35
N LEU A 143 8.53 9.78 10.54
CA LEU A 143 8.00 8.56 9.94
C LEU A 143 7.56 8.75 8.48
N THR A 144 7.62 9.96 7.94
CA THR A 144 7.42 10.24 6.52
C THR A 144 8.77 10.43 5.82
N PRO A 145 8.83 10.49 4.47
CA PRO A 145 10.04 10.92 3.80
C PRO A 145 10.42 12.36 4.20
N ASN A 146 9.44 13.21 4.50
CA ASN A 146 9.62 14.64 4.83
C ASN A 146 10.52 15.38 3.84
N ALA A 147 10.33 15.09 2.55
CA ALA A 147 11.10 15.71 1.47
C ALA A 147 10.34 16.90 0.87
N PRO A 148 11.03 17.98 0.42
CA PRO A 148 10.39 19.07 -0.30
C PRO A 148 9.68 18.61 -1.59
N ASN A 149 10.21 17.56 -2.23
CA ASN A 149 9.62 16.95 -3.42
C ASN A 149 10.13 15.51 -3.60
N TRP A 150 9.48 14.75 -4.49
CA TRP A 150 9.88 13.37 -4.80
C TRP A 150 11.26 13.25 -5.46
N SER A 151 11.79 14.29 -6.11
CA SER A 151 13.16 14.24 -6.66
C SER A 151 14.18 14.12 -5.53
N THR A 152 14.04 15.00 -4.53
CA THR A 152 14.89 15.01 -3.35
C THR A 152 14.85 13.67 -2.61
N ASN A 153 13.64 13.11 -2.42
CA ASN A 153 13.51 11.78 -1.81
C ASN A 153 14.22 10.68 -2.64
N ARG A 154 14.08 10.70 -3.97
CA ARG A 154 14.77 9.75 -4.86
C ARG A 154 16.29 9.88 -4.77
N THR A 155 16.79 11.10 -4.63
CA THR A 155 18.21 11.40 -4.42
C THR A 155 18.72 10.80 -3.12
N TRP A 156 17.98 10.96 -2.01
CA TRP A 156 18.31 10.32 -0.73
C TRP A 156 18.30 8.80 -0.81
N HIS A 157 17.31 8.20 -1.49
CA HIS A 157 17.31 6.76 -1.74
C HIS A 157 18.55 6.31 -2.53
N LEU A 158 18.93 7.03 -3.59
CA LEU A 158 20.12 6.69 -4.37
C LEU A 158 21.40 6.79 -3.52
N LEU A 159 21.56 7.87 -2.75
CA LEU A 159 22.70 8.06 -1.87
C LEU A 159 22.76 6.97 -0.78
N GLY A 160 21.63 6.64 -0.16
CA GLY A 160 21.54 5.55 0.81
C GLY A 160 22.00 4.21 0.21
N HIS A 161 21.61 3.91 -1.03
CA HIS A 161 22.09 2.73 -1.77
C HIS A 161 23.61 2.79 -2.02
N LEU A 162 24.13 3.93 -2.49
CA LEU A 162 25.57 4.08 -2.81
C LEU A 162 26.45 4.04 -1.55
N ARG A 163 26.05 4.66 -0.44
CA ARG A 163 26.80 4.60 0.83
C ARG A 163 26.86 3.19 1.40
N ASN A 164 25.76 2.45 1.37
CA ASN A 164 25.79 1.05 1.81
C ASN A 164 26.66 0.18 0.89
N ARG A 165 26.66 0.44 -0.42
CA ARG A 165 27.56 -0.24 -1.36
C ARG A 165 29.02 0.12 -1.17
N ALA A 166 29.33 1.33 -0.75
CA ALA A 166 30.71 1.75 -0.47
C ALA A 166 31.35 0.87 0.62
N ILE A 167 30.55 0.40 1.60
CA ILE A 167 30.96 -0.55 2.66
C ILE A 167 30.67 -2.02 2.31
N GLY A 168 30.33 -2.33 1.05
CA GLY A 168 30.08 -3.69 0.59
C GLY A 168 28.71 -4.28 0.96
N LYS A 169 27.80 -3.49 1.54
CA LYS A 169 26.43 -3.92 1.91
C LYS A 169 25.44 -3.63 0.78
N THR A 170 24.58 -4.61 0.45
CA THR A 170 23.39 -4.41 -0.39
C THR A 170 22.14 -4.32 0.45
N LEU A 171 21.26 -3.36 0.15
CA LEU A 171 19.95 -3.23 0.78
C LEU A 171 18.99 -4.22 0.11
N ASN A 172 18.40 -5.12 0.91
CA ASN A 172 17.65 -6.27 0.37
C ASN A 172 16.14 -6.14 0.50
N ASP A 173 15.67 -5.30 1.42
CA ASP A 173 14.24 -5.05 1.62
C ASP A 173 13.92 -3.55 1.57
N TRP A 174 12.63 -3.25 1.45
CA TRP A 174 12.17 -1.87 1.35
C TRP A 174 12.36 -1.06 2.63
N ARG A 175 12.32 -1.72 3.80
CA ARG A 175 12.56 -1.08 5.09
C ARG A 175 13.99 -0.56 5.17
N GLU A 176 14.97 -1.36 4.79
CA GLU A 176 16.38 -0.97 4.73
C GLU A 176 16.60 0.20 3.78
N GLU A 177 15.91 0.24 2.63
CA GLU A 177 15.98 1.35 1.68
C GLU A 177 15.39 2.65 2.24
N VAL A 178 14.25 2.58 2.93
CA VAL A 178 13.62 3.76 3.57
C VAL A 178 14.51 4.27 4.70
N LEU A 179 15.02 3.37 5.55
CA LEU A 179 15.91 3.75 6.65
C LEU A 179 17.23 4.33 6.15
N ALA A 180 17.78 3.82 5.04
CA ALA A 180 18.98 4.38 4.42
C ALA A 180 18.72 5.78 3.85
N ALA A 181 17.60 5.99 3.15
CA ALA A 181 17.21 7.32 2.67
C ALA A 181 16.98 8.31 3.84
N ARG A 182 16.35 7.85 4.92
CA ARG A 182 16.14 8.64 6.14
C ARG A 182 17.46 9.08 6.76
N LYS A 183 18.48 8.21 6.80
CA LYS A 183 19.82 8.58 7.27
C LYS A 183 20.44 9.69 6.42
N GLU A 184 20.22 9.70 5.10
CA GLU A 184 20.70 10.79 4.25
C GLU A 184 19.91 12.10 4.46
N ARG A 185 18.60 12.01 4.73
CA ARG A 185 17.78 13.18 5.11
C ARG A 185 18.26 13.82 6.40
N ASP A 186 18.50 13.01 7.43
CA ASP A 186 18.84 13.48 8.79
C ASP A 186 20.33 13.85 8.93
N ARG A 187 21.13 13.62 7.88
CA ARG A 187 22.56 13.93 7.87
C ARG A 187 22.77 15.44 7.80
N THR A 188 23.62 15.97 8.68
CA THR A 188 24.12 17.35 8.57
C THR A 188 25.01 17.46 7.33
N PRO A 189 24.75 18.40 6.39
CA PRO A 189 25.58 18.56 5.20
C PRO A 189 27.01 18.95 5.59
N ALA A 190 27.99 18.18 5.13
CA ALA A 190 29.40 18.53 5.23
C ALA A 190 29.81 19.47 4.08
N GLU A 191 30.98 20.12 4.18
CA GLU A 191 31.55 20.86 3.06
C GLU A 191 31.71 19.93 1.83
N GLY A 192 31.18 20.35 0.68
CA GLY A 192 31.20 19.56 -0.56
C GLY A 192 29.99 18.64 -0.79
N ASP A 193 29.15 18.40 0.22
CA ASP A 193 27.95 17.55 0.06
C ASP A 193 26.97 18.11 -0.99
N GLU A 194 26.96 19.43 -1.23
CA GLU A 194 26.09 20.04 -2.25
C GLU A 194 26.42 19.56 -3.68
N SER A 195 27.72 19.40 -4.00
CA SER A 195 28.16 18.87 -5.29
C SER A 195 27.76 17.40 -5.45
N LEU A 196 27.97 16.62 -4.39
CA LEU A 196 27.61 15.20 -4.33
C LEU A 196 26.09 14.99 -4.47
N ILE A 197 25.28 15.81 -3.79
CA ILE A 197 23.81 15.80 -3.89
C ILE A 197 23.36 16.14 -5.31
N LYS A 198 23.98 17.13 -5.98
CA LYS A 198 23.66 17.49 -7.38
C LYS A 198 23.98 16.34 -8.35
N LYS A 199 25.12 15.67 -8.17
CA LYS A 199 25.48 14.47 -8.97
C LYS A 199 24.47 13.35 -8.74
N ALA A 200 24.08 13.12 -7.49
CA ALA A 200 23.12 12.10 -7.11
C ALA A 200 21.72 12.39 -7.65
N ASP A 201 21.25 13.65 -7.61
CA ASP A 201 19.96 14.04 -8.20
C ASP A 201 19.95 13.80 -9.70
N SER A 202 21.02 14.21 -10.41
CA SER A 202 21.17 13.95 -11.84
C SER A 202 21.12 12.44 -12.17
N ALA A 203 21.86 11.62 -11.42
CA ALA A 203 21.84 10.16 -11.56
C ALA A 203 20.45 9.55 -11.24
N ALA A 204 19.79 10.04 -10.19
CA ALA A 204 18.45 9.58 -9.79
C ALA A 204 17.40 9.93 -10.85
N VAL A 205 17.50 11.10 -11.49
CA VAL A 205 16.65 11.51 -12.61
C VAL A 205 16.84 10.59 -13.82
N ILE A 206 18.08 10.24 -14.18
CA ILE A 206 18.37 9.33 -15.30
C ILE A 206 17.75 7.94 -15.03
N LEU A 207 17.94 7.40 -13.82
CA LEU A 207 17.34 6.13 -13.41
C LEU A 207 15.81 6.19 -13.48
N HIS A 208 15.21 7.23 -12.89
CA HIS A 208 13.76 7.37 -12.82
C HIS A 208 13.11 7.49 -14.20
N LYS A 209 13.69 8.29 -15.12
CA LYS A 209 13.20 8.42 -16.51
C LYS A 209 13.19 7.08 -17.25
N ASN A 210 14.08 6.16 -16.88
CA ASN A 210 14.16 4.81 -17.44
C ASN A 210 13.38 3.76 -16.64
N ASN A 211 12.55 4.18 -15.68
CA ASN A 211 11.83 3.31 -14.74
C ASN A 211 12.77 2.35 -13.98
N LEU A 212 13.93 2.84 -13.57
CA LEU A 212 14.92 2.15 -12.74
C LEU A 212 15.10 2.88 -11.41
N ASP A 213 15.68 2.20 -10.43
CA ASP A 213 15.95 2.74 -9.10
C ASP A 213 17.33 2.32 -8.59
N GLY A 214 17.67 2.73 -7.37
CA GLY A 214 18.97 2.42 -6.75
C GLY A 214 19.32 0.93 -6.71
N ARG A 215 18.34 0.01 -6.70
CA ARG A 215 18.58 -1.46 -6.69
C ARG A 215 19.14 -1.99 -8.02
N ASP A 216 18.99 -1.22 -9.09
CA ASP A 216 19.42 -1.60 -10.43
C ASP A 216 20.93 -1.40 -10.66
N LEU A 217 21.64 -0.84 -9.69
CA LEU A 217 23.10 -0.72 -9.72
C LEU A 217 23.78 -1.91 -9.01
N ALA A 218 25.00 -2.22 -9.41
CA ALA A 218 25.90 -3.17 -8.76
C ALA A 218 26.70 -2.46 -7.65
N ILE A 219 27.48 -3.24 -6.88
CA ILE A 219 28.38 -2.71 -5.83
C ILE A 219 29.41 -1.73 -6.42
N SER A 220 29.81 -1.93 -7.68
CA SER A 220 30.70 -1.03 -8.42
C SER A 220 30.08 0.33 -8.77
N GLY A 221 28.76 0.51 -8.63
CA GLY A 221 28.04 1.69 -9.12
C GLY A 221 27.56 1.58 -10.56
N GLU A 222 28.00 0.55 -11.29
CA GLU A 222 27.52 0.27 -12.66
C GLU A 222 26.12 -0.35 -12.66
N LEU A 223 25.45 -0.38 -13.82
CA LEU A 223 24.19 -1.08 -13.98
C LEU A 223 24.35 -2.60 -13.78
N ARG A 224 23.47 -3.20 -12.97
CA ARG A 224 23.45 -4.62 -12.67
C ARG A 224 23.13 -5.45 -13.92
N LYS A 225 24.02 -6.38 -14.25
CA LYS A 225 23.83 -7.34 -15.35
C LYS A 225 22.76 -8.39 -15.00
N ALA A 226 22.02 -8.83 -16.01
CA ALA A 226 21.04 -9.90 -15.84
C ALA A 226 21.74 -11.25 -15.69
N ASN A 227 21.21 -12.12 -14.82
CA ASN A 227 21.69 -13.49 -14.69
C ASN A 227 20.88 -14.42 -15.62
N PRO A 228 21.49 -15.04 -16.65
CA PRO A 228 20.78 -15.90 -17.59
C PRO A 228 20.18 -17.15 -16.93
N LEU A 229 20.81 -17.68 -15.87
CA LEU A 229 20.32 -18.87 -15.17
C LEU A 229 18.95 -18.63 -14.52
N VAL A 230 18.73 -17.41 -14.01
CA VAL A 230 17.43 -16.99 -13.45
C VAL A 230 16.35 -17.00 -14.53
N GLY A 231 16.70 -16.65 -15.77
CA GLY A 231 15.77 -16.73 -16.91
C GLY A 231 15.36 -18.17 -17.22
N ILE A 232 16.33 -19.09 -17.26
CA ILE A 232 16.10 -20.51 -17.54
C ILE A 232 15.20 -21.14 -16.46
N ALA A 233 15.47 -20.85 -15.18
CA ALA A 233 14.68 -21.35 -14.05
C ALA A 233 13.20 -20.93 -14.09
N ARG A 234 12.85 -19.88 -14.86
CA ARG A 234 11.48 -19.35 -14.97
C ARG A 234 10.70 -19.92 -16.16
N ILE A 235 11.34 -20.66 -17.07
CA ILE A 235 10.71 -21.27 -18.25
C ILE A 235 9.54 -22.21 -17.87
N PRO A 236 9.63 -23.09 -16.86
CA PRO A 236 8.52 -23.98 -16.51
C PRO A 236 7.25 -23.21 -16.12
N ILE A 237 7.40 -22.12 -15.37
CA ILE A 237 6.27 -21.28 -14.96
C ILE A 237 5.67 -20.57 -16.19
N LEU A 238 6.50 -20.15 -17.16
CA LEU A 238 6.02 -19.57 -18.42
C LEU A 238 5.16 -20.55 -19.20
N LEU A 239 5.65 -21.77 -19.38
CA LEU A 239 4.92 -22.81 -20.10
C LEU A 239 3.60 -23.16 -19.40
N LEU A 240 3.60 -23.29 -18.07
CA LEU A 240 2.40 -23.59 -17.31
C LEU A 240 1.38 -22.43 -17.32
N SER A 241 1.85 -21.18 -17.25
CA SER A 241 0.97 -20.00 -17.36
C SER A 241 0.35 -19.89 -18.75
N LEU A 242 1.11 -20.17 -19.82
CA LEU A 242 0.58 -20.19 -21.18
C LEU A 242 -0.45 -21.30 -21.37
N LEU A 243 -0.21 -22.49 -20.81
CA LEU A 243 -1.16 -23.61 -20.84
C LEU A 243 -2.47 -23.27 -20.11
N THR A 244 -2.39 -22.57 -18.99
CA THR A 244 -3.55 -22.20 -18.15
C THR A 244 -4.19 -20.86 -18.52
N LEU A 245 -3.63 -20.14 -19.50
CA LEU A 245 -4.10 -18.82 -19.92
C LEU A 245 -5.58 -18.80 -20.32
N PRO A 246 -6.14 -19.80 -21.04
CA PRO A 246 -7.58 -19.81 -21.34
C PRO A 246 -8.45 -19.83 -20.09
N ILE A 247 -8.06 -20.62 -19.08
CA ILE A 247 -8.76 -20.69 -17.79
C ILE A 247 -8.64 -19.34 -17.07
N PHE A 248 -7.45 -18.73 -17.08
CA PHE A 248 -7.22 -17.41 -16.51
C PHE A 248 -8.08 -16.33 -17.16
N ILE A 249 -8.20 -16.33 -18.50
CA ILE A 249 -9.03 -15.36 -19.22
C ILE A 249 -10.50 -15.54 -18.84
N MET A 250 -10.98 -16.77 -18.74
CA MET A 250 -12.36 -17.05 -18.31
C MET A 250 -12.61 -16.60 -16.86
N SER A 251 -11.73 -16.96 -15.92
CA SER A 251 -11.94 -16.67 -14.49
C SER A 251 -11.62 -15.22 -14.13
N CYS A 252 -10.56 -14.66 -14.71
CA CYS A 252 -9.94 -13.41 -14.28
C CYS A 252 -9.91 -12.32 -15.36
N GLY A 253 -10.28 -12.61 -16.61
CA GLY A 253 -10.23 -11.62 -17.69
C GLY A 253 -11.21 -10.46 -17.48
N VAL A 254 -12.45 -10.77 -17.11
CA VAL A 254 -13.48 -9.75 -16.85
C VAL A 254 -13.07 -8.83 -15.70
N GLN A 255 -12.62 -9.38 -14.56
CA GLN A 255 -12.15 -8.58 -13.42
C GLN A 255 -10.92 -7.73 -13.78
N ALA A 256 -10.00 -8.23 -14.61
CA ALA A 256 -8.80 -7.49 -15.01
C ALA A 256 -9.17 -6.28 -15.88
N ILE A 257 -10.06 -6.47 -16.86
CA ILE A 257 -10.53 -5.40 -17.75
C ILE A 257 -11.32 -4.35 -16.96
N LEU A 258 -12.25 -4.79 -16.10
CA LEU A 258 -13.04 -3.88 -15.27
C LEU A 258 -12.16 -3.12 -14.27
N GLY A 259 -11.21 -3.80 -13.62
CA GLY A 259 -10.29 -3.20 -12.66
C GLY A 259 -9.38 -2.17 -13.33
N TYR A 260 -8.89 -2.47 -14.54
CA TYR A 260 -8.13 -1.51 -15.34
C TYR A 260 -8.97 -0.29 -15.73
N LYS A 261 -10.19 -0.51 -16.24
CA LYS A 261 -11.07 0.57 -16.71
C LYS A 261 -11.53 1.47 -15.56
N ILE A 262 -11.98 0.89 -14.46
CA ILE A 262 -12.49 1.66 -13.31
C ILE A 262 -11.32 2.34 -12.61
N GLY A 263 -10.24 1.62 -12.28
CA GLY A 263 -9.11 2.21 -11.57
C GLY A 263 -8.39 3.34 -12.32
N ASN A 264 -8.48 3.40 -13.66
CA ASN A 264 -7.85 4.47 -14.44
C ASN A 264 -8.80 5.63 -14.79
N LYS A 265 -10.11 5.51 -14.54
CA LYS A 265 -11.12 6.51 -14.90
C LYS A 265 -11.73 7.22 -13.69
N THR A 266 -11.06 7.19 -12.55
CA THR A 266 -11.58 7.72 -11.29
C THR A 266 -11.18 9.17 -11.08
N ASP A 267 -12.16 9.99 -10.70
CA ASP A 267 -11.97 11.41 -10.38
C ASP A 267 -11.28 11.62 -9.02
N GLU A 268 -11.14 10.56 -8.21
CA GLU A 268 -10.51 10.57 -6.88
C GLU A 268 -8.96 10.59 -6.91
N GLY A 269 -8.36 10.70 -8.11
CA GLY A 269 -6.92 10.77 -8.29
C GLY A 269 -6.22 9.40 -8.35
N LEU A 270 -4.89 9.42 -8.51
CA LEU A 270 -4.08 8.21 -8.69
C LEU A 270 -4.03 7.30 -7.46
N ASP A 271 -4.26 7.85 -6.26
CA ASP A 271 -4.17 7.12 -5.00
C ASP A 271 -5.35 6.17 -4.77
N ALA A 272 -6.51 6.44 -5.38
CA ALA A 272 -7.69 5.59 -5.27
C ALA A 272 -7.66 4.37 -6.22
N ARG A 273 -6.79 4.41 -7.23
CA ARG A 273 -6.71 3.41 -8.31
C ARG A 273 -6.66 1.96 -7.80
N THR A 274 -5.79 1.71 -6.83
CA THR A 274 -5.58 0.36 -6.27
C THR A 274 -6.76 -0.11 -5.44
N SER A 275 -7.45 0.81 -4.74
CA SER A 275 -8.70 0.52 -4.03
C SER A 275 -9.80 0.07 -4.99
N PHE A 276 -9.97 0.75 -6.13
CA PHE A 276 -10.92 0.32 -7.16
C PHE A 276 -10.55 -1.04 -7.77
N GLN A 277 -9.26 -1.26 -8.07
CA GLN A 277 -8.78 -2.55 -8.56
C GLN A 277 -9.05 -3.68 -7.57
N PHE A 278 -8.78 -3.46 -6.29
CA PHE A 278 -9.05 -4.41 -5.22
C PHE A 278 -10.55 -4.69 -5.08
N MET A 279 -11.37 -3.66 -5.06
CA MET A 279 -12.83 -3.77 -4.96
C MET A 279 -13.39 -4.60 -6.12
N VAL A 280 -12.96 -4.32 -7.35
CA VAL A 280 -13.37 -5.10 -8.53
C VAL A 280 -12.91 -6.54 -8.41
N ALA A 281 -11.65 -6.78 -8.05
CA ALA A 281 -11.13 -8.14 -7.90
C ALA A 281 -11.93 -8.94 -6.86
N MET A 282 -12.19 -8.35 -5.68
CA MET A 282 -12.93 -8.98 -4.61
C MET A 282 -14.37 -9.31 -5.04
N PHE A 283 -15.15 -8.32 -5.47
CA PHE A 283 -16.58 -8.53 -5.79
C PHE A 283 -16.78 -9.37 -7.04
N VAL A 284 -15.98 -9.18 -8.08
CA VAL A 284 -16.09 -10.00 -9.29
C VAL A 284 -15.70 -11.44 -9.00
N SER A 285 -14.64 -11.71 -8.24
CA SER A 285 -14.31 -13.09 -7.87
C SER A 285 -15.41 -13.74 -7.01
N LEU A 286 -15.98 -13.00 -6.06
CA LEU A 286 -16.99 -13.53 -5.14
C LEU A 286 -18.31 -13.85 -5.85
N LEU A 287 -18.73 -13.01 -6.80
CA LEU A 287 -20.01 -13.12 -7.49
C LEU A 287 -19.91 -13.94 -8.78
N LEU A 288 -18.87 -13.70 -9.59
CA LEU A 288 -18.79 -14.25 -10.94
C LEU A 288 -18.17 -15.65 -10.97
N TRP A 289 -17.20 -15.97 -10.10
CA TRP A 289 -16.58 -17.30 -10.11
C TRP A 289 -17.59 -18.43 -9.84
N PRO A 290 -18.50 -18.33 -8.85
CA PRO A 290 -19.52 -19.36 -8.66
C PRO A 290 -20.43 -19.53 -9.88
N LEU A 291 -20.81 -18.43 -10.54
CA LEU A 291 -21.67 -18.47 -11.72
C LEU A 291 -20.97 -19.13 -12.91
N ILE A 292 -19.70 -18.77 -13.17
CA ILE A 292 -18.90 -19.41 -14.22
C ILE A 292 -18.68 -20.89 -13.90
N ALA A 293 -18.33 -21.22 -12.65
CA ALA A 293 -18.10 -22.60 -12.22
C ALA A 293 -19.37 -23.46 -12.38
N LEU A 294 -20.53 -22.95 -11.98
CA LEU A 294 -21.82 -23.62 -12.23
C LEU A 294 -22.07 -23.80 -13.73
N GLY A 295 -21.85 -22.76 -14.54
CA GLY A 295 -21.98 -22.86 -16.00
C GLY A 295 -21.08 -23.95 -16.60
N ILE A 296 -19.85 -24.09 -16.11
CA ILE A 296 -18.93 -25.16 -16.52
C ILE A 296 -19.51 -26.52 -16.08
N ILE A 297 -19.89 -26.69 -14.83
CA ILE A 297 -20.46 -27.96 -14.32
C ILE A 297 -21.71 -28.39 -15.11
N PHE A 298 -22.61 -27.46 -15.42
CA PHE A 298 -23.82 -27.76 -16.19
C PHE A 298 -23.57 -28.02 -17.67
N SER A 299 -22.44 -27.55 -18.23
CA SER A 299 -22.08 -27.80 -19.63
C SER A 299 -21.32 -29.12 -19.84
N ILE A 300 -20.66 -29.67 -18.82
CA ILE A 300 -19.93 -30.95 -18.91
C ILE A 300 -20.81 -32.09 -19.50
N PRO A 301 -22.05 -32.32 -19.03
CA PRO A 301 -22.90 -33.37 -19.61
C PRO A 301 -23.26 -33.17 -21.08
N ILE A 302 -23.22 -31.93 -21.56
CA ILE A 302 -23.56 -31.57 -22.95
C ILE A 302 -22.35 -31.77 -23.85
N ILE A 303 -21.16 -31.35 -23.38
CA ILE A 303 -19.92 -31.34 -24.17
C ILE A 303 -19.24 -32.71 -24.15
N SER A 304 -19.26 -33.40 -23.01
CA SER A 304 -18.55 -34.67 -22.81
C SER A 304 -19.38 -35.63 -21.94
N PRO A 305 -20.47 -36.22 -22.48
CA PRO A 305 -21.34 -37.13 -21.73
C PRO A 305 -20.59 -38.29 -21.04
N GLU A 306 -19.56 -38.81 -21.71
CA GLU A 306 -18.68 -39.89 -21.23
C GLU A 306 -17.98 -39.55 -19.89
N THR A 307 -17.66 -38.27 -19.67
CA THR A 307 -16.92 -37.81 -18.47
C THR A 307 -17.76 -37.77 -17.20
N ILE A 308 -19.10 -37.87 -17.32
CA ILE A 308 -20.01 -37.89 -16.18
C ILE A 308 -19.70 -39.09 -15.26
N HIS A 309 -19.32 -40.24 -15.84
CA HIS A 309 -19.01 -41.46 -15.09
C HIS A 309 -17.71 -41.38 -14.28
N LEU A 310 -16.80 -40.46 -14.63
CA LEU A 310 -15.54 -40.23 -13.93
C LEU A 310 -15.69 -39.29 -12.72
N LEU A 311 -16.82 -38.59 -12.59
CA LEU A 311 -17.08 -37.72 -11.46
C LEU A 311 -17.55 -38.56 -10.25
N PRO A 312 -16.81 -38.55 -9.11
CA PRO A 312 -16.99 -39.49 -7.99
C PRO A 312 -18.41 -39.64 -7.43
N SER A 313 -19.30 -38.69 -7.68
CA SER A 313 -20.62 -38.58 -7.07
C SER A 313 -21.80 -38.50 -8.05
N PHE A 314 -21.58 -38.49 -9.37
CA PHE A 314 -22.66 -38.64 -10.36
C PHE A 314 -23.21 -40.08 -10.44
N SER A 315 -22.49 -41.05 -9.85
CA SER A 315 -22.91 -42.46 -9.74
C SER A 315 -23.83 -42.76 -8.55
N TYR A 316 -24.04 -41.83 -7.62
CA TYR A 316 -25.05 -41.99 -6.55
C TYR A 316 -26.44 -41.61 -7.12
N ASN A 317 -27.23 -42.63 -7.47
CA ASN A 317 -28.58 -42.48 -8.00
C ASN A 317 -29.49 -41.71 -7.03
N GLY A 318 -29.67 -40.40 -7.24
CA GLY A 318 -30.61 -39.56 -6.49
C GLY A 318 -30.33 -38.05 -6.54
N TYR A 319 -31.32 -37.25 -6.15
CA TYR A 319 -31.22 -35.77 -6.13
C TYR A 319 -30.10 -35.27 -5.20
N ILE A 320 -29.85 -35.97 -4.09
CA ILE A 320 -28.81 -35.61 -3.10
C ILE A 320 -27.40 -35.78 -3.68
N GLY A 321 -27.13 -36.90 -4.36
CA GLY A 321 -25.82 -37.16 -4.98
C GLY A 321 -25.49 -36.15 -6.08
N ARG A 322 -26.48 -35.80 -6.90
CA ARG A 322 -26.34 -34.73 -7.91
C ARG A 322 -26.05 -33.37 -7.27
N GLY A 323 -26.76 -33.02 -6.20
CA GLY A 323 -26.54 -31.78 -5.45
C GLY A 323 -25.12 -31.69 -4.88
N LEU A 324 -24.65 -32.76 -4.22
CA LEU A 324 -23.29 -32.82 -3.69
C LEU A 324 -22.22 -32.72 -4.79
N THR A 325 -22.45 -33.35 -5.94
CA THR A 325 -21.51 -33.27 -7.06
C THR A 325 -21.39 -31.86 -7.62
N ILE A 326 -22.51 -31.17 -7.77
CA ILE A 326 -22.52 -29.77 -8.22
C ILE A 326 -21.77 -28.91 -7.19
N LEU A 327 -22.03 -29.10 -5.90
CA LEU A 327 -21.36 -28.35 -4.84
C LEU A 327 -19.84 -28.58 -4.84
N PHE A 328 -19.39 -29.83 -4.75
CA PHE A 328 -17.96 -30.15 -4.72
C PHE A 328 -17.26 -29.79 -6.04
N GLY A 329 -17.89 -30.04 -7.19
CA GLY A 329 -17.36 -29.66 -8.49
C GLY A 329 -17.19 -28.13 -8.61
N THR A 330 -18.16 -27.36 -8.13
CA THR A 330 -18.08 -25.90 -8.09
C THR A 330 -16.92 -25.44 -7.22
N ILE A 331 -16.76 -26.01 -6.01
CA ILE A 331 -15.65 -25.71 -5.11
C ILE A 331 -14.31 -26.03 -5.77
N ILE A 332 -14.18 -27.19 -6.41
CA ILE A 332 -12.95 -27.61 -7.11
C ILE A 332 -12.60 -26.62 -8.23
N ILE A 333 -13.57 -26.21 -9.05
CA ILE A 333 -13.34 -25.23 -10.12
C ILE A 333 -12.90 -23.87 -9.55
N ILE A 334 -13.52 -23.42 -8.45
CA ILE A 334 -13.12 -22.19 -7.75
C ILE A 334 -11.67 -22.28 -7.26
N VAL A 335 -11.27 -23.43 -6.70
CA VAL A 335 -9.86 -23.67 -6.29
C VAL A 335 -8.93 -23.65 -7.51
N ILE A 336 -9.35 -24.25 -8.63
CA ILE A 336 -8.58 -24.19 -9.90
C ILE A 336 -8.43 -22.74 -10.38
N PHE A 337 -9.50 -21.93 -10.35
CA PHE A 337 -9.43 -20.51 -10.71
C PHE A 337 -8.43 -19.75 -9.83
N TRP A 338 -8.45 -20.00 -8.52
CA TRP A 338 -7.48 -19.39 -7.61
C TRP A 338 -6.04 -19.81 -7.92
N LEU A 339 -5.77 -21.11 -8.14
CA LEU A 339 -4.44 -21.61 -8.49
C LEU A 339 -3.93 -21.03 -9.81
N VAL A 340 -4.79 -20.98 -10.83
CA VAL A 340 -4.47 -20.41 -12.14
C VAL A 340 -4.21 -18.91 -12.03
N ALA A 341 -5.00 -18.18 -11.24
CA ALA A 341 -4.77 -16.77 -10.98
C ALA A 341 -3.42 -16.52 -10.30
N TRP A 342 -3.10 -17.28 -9.25
CA TRP A 342 -1.83 -17.20 -8.55
C TRP A 342 -0.64 -17.46 -9.47
N LEU A 343 -0.69 -18.52 -10.27
CA LEU A 343 0.34 -18.87 -11.23
C LEU A 343 0.56 -17.75 -12.27
N ASN A 344 -0.51 -17.17 -12.81
CA ASN A 344 -0.41 -16.09 -13.79
C ASN A 344 0.10 -14.77 -13.16
N ILE A 345 -0.18 -14.53 -11.87
CA ILE A 345 0.42 -13.42 -11.12
C ILE A 345 1.94 -13.63 -10.94
N LEU A 346 2.39 -14.85 -10.61
CA LEU A 346 3.82 -15.16 -10.55
C LEU A 346 4.52 -14.93 -11.90
N MET A 347 3.86 -15.31 -12.98
CA MET A 347 4.36 -15.05 -14.34
C MET A 347 4.45 -13.56 -14.65
N TRP A 348 3.44 -12.78 -14.22
CA TRP A 348 3.48 -11.34 -14.34
C TRP A 348 4.70 -10.74 -13.64
N ASP A 349 5.04 -11.18 -12.43
CA ASP A 349 6.24 -10.71 -11.72
C ASP A 349 7.53 -11.03 -12.49
N TYR A 350 7.64 -12.23 -13.06
CA TYR A 350 8.80 -12.60 -13.88
C TYR A 350 8.90 -11.81 -15.18
N LEU A 351 7.77 -11.50 -15.80
CA LEU A 351 7.73 -10.62 -16.96
C LEU A 351 8.23 -9.23 -16.58
N GLN A 352 7.77 -8.66 -15.46
CA GLN A 352 8.22 -7.35 -14.98
C GLN A 352 9.72 -7.31 -14.69
N ASP A 353 10.26 -8.35 -14.05
CA ASP A 353 11.70 -8.51 -13.83
C ASP A 353 12.50 -8.56 -15.14
N SER A 354 11.98 -9.30 -16.13
CA SER A 354 12.61 -9.44 -17.45
C SER A 354 12.59 -8.10 -18.20
N LEU A 355 11.48 -7.38 -18.16
CA LEU A 355 11.37 -6.02 -18.70
C LEU A 355 12.31 -5.05 -17.97
N LYS A 356 12.50 -5.20 -16.65
CA LYS A 356 13.48 -4.40 -15.88
C LYS A 356 14.92 -4.71 -16.33
N ALA A 357 15.24 -5.98 -16.56
CA ALA A 357 16.54 -6.39 -17.09
C ALA A 357 16.80 -5.84 -18.50
N ILE A 358 15.78 -5.85 -19.38
CA ILE A 358 15.86 -5.25 -20.72
C ILE A 358 16.10 -3.74 -20.63
N ARG A 359 15.40 -3.03 -19.74
CA ARG A 359 15.61 -1.59 -19.48
C ARG A 359 17.05 -1.29 -19.06
N ARG A 360 17.60 -2.05 -18.10
CA ARG A 360 19.02 -1.92 -17.69
C ARG A 360 19.98 -2.13 -18.86
N ARG A 361 19.76 -3.18 -19.67
CA ARG A 361 20.59 -3.46 -20.85
C ARG A 361 20.51 -2.35 -21.89
N ARG A 362 19.32 -1.80 -22.16
CA ARG A 362 19.13 -0.69 -23.08
C ARG A 362 19.88 0.54 -22.59
N LEU A 363 19.67 0.93 -21.33
CA LEU A 363 20.34 2.08 -20.73
C LEU A 363 21.86 1.95 -20.78
N SER A 364 22.41 0.76 -20.48
CA SER A 364 23.87 0.52 -20.52
C SER A 364 24.53 0.76 -21.89
N ARG A 365 23.75 0.79 -22.98
CA ARG A 365 24.24 1.04 -24.34
C ARG A 365 24.05 2.49 -24.80
N ASP A 366 23.29 3.26 -24.03
CA ASP A 366 22.94 4.65 -24.34
C ASP A 366 23.99 5.63 -23.78
N SER A 367 24.03 6.85 -24.31
CA SER A 367 24.89 7.93 -23.79
C SER A 367 24.55 8.27 -22.34
N GLN A 368 23.26 8.32 -22.01
CA GLN A 368 22.77 8.53 -20.64
C GLN A 368 23.25 7.43 -19.67
N GLY A 369 23.42 6.20 -20.15
CA GLY A 369 23.95 5.12 -19.32
C GLY A 369 25.43 5.30 -18.99
N LYS A 370 26.22 5.80 -19.94
CA LYS A 370 27.64 6.13 -19.70
C LYS A 370 27.76 7.28 -18.71
N GLU A 371 26.95 8.32 -18.88
CA GLU A 371 26.85 9.44 -17.94
C GLU A 371 26.46 8.97 -16.54
N LEU A 372 25.43 8.13 -16.43
CA LEU A 372 25.00 7.55 -15.16
C LEU A 372 26.14 6.82 -14.46
N VAL A 373 26.89 5.98 -15.17
CA VAL A 373 28.02 5.24 -14.60
C VAL A 373 29.13 6.17 -14.14
N LEU A 374 29.43 7.24 -14.88
CA LEU A 374 30.40 8.25 -14.46
C LEU A 374 29.96 8.95 -13.17
N LEU A 375 28.69 9.35 -13.09
CA LEU A 375 28.14 10.00 -11.89
C LEU A 375 28.18 9.06 -10.67
N THR A 376 27.67 7.83 -10.80
CA THR A 376 27.60 6.89 -9.68
C THR A 376 28.97 6.43 -9.21
N THR A 377 29.93 6.27 -10.12
CA THR A 377 31.30 5.89 -9.77
C THR A 377 32.04 7.04 -9.10
N SER A 378 31.88 8.28 -9.58
CA SER A 378 32.41 9.49 -8.93
C SER A 378 31.87 9.62 -7.51
N ILE A 379 30.55 9.48 -7.33
CA ILE A 379 29.92 9.54 -6.00
C ILE A 379 30.48 8.45 -5.09
N LEU A 380 30.65 7.22 -5.58
CA LEU A 380 31.24 6.13 -4.78
C LEU A 380 32.69 6.39 -4.39
N GLN A 381 33.47 7.03 -5.25
CA GLN A 381 34.84 7.43 -4.92
C GLN A 381 34.85 8.50 -3.82
N GLU A 382 34.02 9.54 -3.95
CA GLU A 382 33.88 10.63 -2.97
C GLU A 382 33.32 10.16 -1.62
N ILE A 383 32.48 9.12 -1.60
CA ILE A 383 31.98 8.53 -0.35
C ILE A 383 33.06 7.72 0.38
N LYS A 384 34.02 7.16 -0.37
CA LYS A 384 35.09 6.28 0.17
C LYS A 384 36.33 7.05 0.61
N SER A 385 36.61 8.19 -0.02
CA SER A 385 37.60 9.17 0.45
C SER A 385 37.12 9.82 1.74
#